data_AF-A0A5Q0BB71-F1
#
_entry.id   AF-A0A5Q0BB71-F1
#
_cell.length_a   1.000
_cell.length_b   1.000
_cell.length_c   1.000
_cell.angle_alpha   90.00
_cell.angle_beta   90.00
_cell.angle_gamma   90.00
#
_symmetry.space_group_name_H-M   'P 1'
#
loop_
_entity.id
_entity.type
_entity.pdbx_description
1 polymer ?
#
loop_
_entity_poly.entity_id
_entity_poly.type
_entity_poly.pdbx_seq_one_letter_code
_entity_poly.pdbx_strand_id
1 'polypeptide(L)'
;MSVKIITAAIFSFALLTLSSGAQAFMTYEFLTDSPQAYMKDADYKLLSQTLDDLLDNGKDGAIKSWKNPATHNAGSLKVLLSYHDGNLNCRRVGFLLKSANKLKTQSTFNLCKIDNQWTIKDGPAKSFTDEDWKLFNSAAQEALSTQKDGSIKNWKNEKTGNSGAFKLISTPSVEGRQCRVVNISIATSKPETAESTMTLCKEKDGAWSNAAESADTTATRK
;
A
#
# COMPACT_ATOMS: atom_id res chain seq x y z
N MET A 1 -9.31 78.87 -8.58
CA MET A 1 -7.86 78.70 -8.79
C MET A 1 -7.22 78.34 -7.46
N SER A 2 -6.38 77.29 -7.47
CA SER A 2 -5.41 76.89 -6.43
C SER A 2 -5.91 76.06 -5.24
N VAL A 3 -5.52 74.79 -5.31
CA VAL A 3 -5.59 73.68 -4.34
C VAL A 3 -4.44 73.77 -3.34
N LYS A 4 -4.64 73.34 -2.08
CA LYS A 4 -3.60 72.67 -1.26
C LYS A 4 -4.20 71.54 -0.39
N ILE A 5 -3.60 70.36 -0.56
CA ILE A 5 -3.89 69.06 0.07
C ILE A 5 -2.94 68.88 1.26
N ILE A 6 -3.40 68.40 2.43
CA ILE A 6 -2.54 67.77 3.46
C ILE A 6 -3.33 66.66 4.23
N THR A 7 -2.92 65.40 3.97
CA THR A 7 -2.72 64.26 4.89
C THR A 7 -3.94 63.68 5.65
N ALA A 8 -4.53 62.52 5.28
CA ALA A 8 -4.07 61.11 5.25
C ALA A 8 -4.05 60.39 6.63
N ALA A 9 -5.00 59.48 6.82
CA ALA A 9 -4.87 58.24 7.60
C ALA A 9 -5.99 57.27 7.18
N ILE A 10 -5.81 56.58 6.05
CA ILE A 10 -6.69 55.48 5.64
C ILE A 10 -6.16 54.22 6.31
N PHE A 11 -6.93 53.71 7.28
CA PHE A 11 -6.67 52.41 7.91
C PHE A 11 -6.88 51.30 6.88
N SER A 12 -5.77 50.75 6.38
CA SER A 12 -5.75 49.54 5.58
C SER A 12 -6.25 48.35 6.42
N PHE A 13 -7.49 47.93 6.19
CA PHE A 13 -7.98 46.63 6.66
C PHE A 13 -7.66 45.59 5.59
N ALA A 14 -6.49 44.96 5.71
CA ALA A 14 -6.10 43.84 4.88
C ALA A 14 -6.99 42.63 5.23
N LEU A 15 -7.97 42.33 4.36
CA LEU A 15 -8.72 41.09 4.40
C LEU A 15 -7.79 39.94 4.01
N LEU A 16 -7.16 39.32 5.01
CA LEU A 16 -6.51 38.02 4.87
C LEU A 16 -7.61 36.98 4.63
N THR A 17 -7.92 36.72 3.36
CA THR A 17 -8.61 35.48 2.98
C THR A 17 -7.67 34.33 3.31
N LEU A 18 -7.87 33.73 4.48
CA LEU A 18 -7.38 32.39 4.79
C LEU A 18 -7.93 31.45 3.72
N SER A 19 -7.08 31.10 2.75
CA SER A 19 -7.31 29.95 1.89
C SER A 19 -7.39 28.73 2.80
N SER A 20 -8.60 28.25 3.05
CA SER A 20 -8.82 26.86 3.47
C SER A 20 -8.44 25.96 2.29
N GLY A 21 -7.14 25.87 2.02
CA GLY A 21 -6.59 24.72 1.36
C GLY A 21 -6.84 23.55 2.29
N ALA A 22 -7.92 22.82 2.05
CA ALA A 22 -8.03 21.44 2.52
C ALA A 22 -6.84 20.71 1.89
N GLN A 23 -5.72 20.70 2.61
CA GLN A 23 -4.65 19.77 2.31
C GLN A 23 -5.24 18.42 2.68
N ALA A 24 -5.75 17.72 1.67
CA ALA A 24 -5.94 16.29 1.74
C ALA A 24 -4.54 15.72 2.01
N PHE A 25 -4.21 15.54 3.28
CA PHE A 25 -3.14 14.63 3.67
C PHE A 25 -3.60 13.27 3.17
N MET A 26 -2.97 12.82 2.10
CA MET A 26 -3.18 11.50 1.53
C MET A 26 -2.49 10.53 2.49
N THR A 27 -3.17 10.21 3.59
CA THR A 27 -2.76 9.15 4.50
C THR A 27 -2.73 7.85 3.69
N TYR A 28 -1.70 7.04 3.90
CA TYR A 28 -1.53 5.74 3.23
C TYR A 28 -2.54 4.70 3.74
N GLU A 29 -3.81 5.09 3.90
CA GLU A 29 -4.88 4.33 4.56
C GLU A 29 -5.06 2.93 3.94
N PHE A 30 -4.93 2.80 2.61
CA PHE A 30 -5.01 1.47 2.00
C PHE A 30 -3.84 0.52 2.36
N LEU A 31 -2.73 1.00 2.93
CA LEU A 31 -1.65 0.18 3.47
C LEU A 31 -1.83 -0.14 4.95
N THR A 32 -2.59 0.68 5.69
CA THR A 32 -2.87 0.46 7.13
C THR A 32 -3.85 -0.66 7.39
N ASP A 33 -4.62 -1.14 6.38
CA ASP A 33 -5.68 -2.16 6.55
C ASP A 33 -5.40 -3.50 5.85
N SER A 34 -4.13 -3.90 5.82
CA SER A 34 -3.73 -5.24 5.34
C SER A 34 -3.95 -6.31 6.42
N PRO A 35 -3.94 -7.63 6.11
CA PRO A 35 -3.95 -8.69 7.13
C PRO A 35 -2.95 -8.46 8.26
N GLN A 36 -1.83 -7.79 7.96
CA GLN A 36 -0.80 -7.37 8.90
C GLN A 36 -1.32 -6.44 10.00
N ALA A 37 -2.34 -5.61 9.72
CA ALA A 37 -2.97 -4.73 10.72
C ALA A 37 -3.66 -5.51 11.86
N TYR A 38 -4.08 -6.74 11.58
CA TYR A 38 -4.74 -7.64 12.54
C TYR A 38 -3.78 -8.64 13.17
N MET A 39 -2.49 -8.58 12.82
CA MET A 39 -1.46 -9.44 13.39
C MET A 39 -0.98 -8.89 14.71
N LYS A 40 -0.84 -9.79 15.69
CA LYS A 40 -0.20 -9.53 16.98
C LYS A 40 1.24 -10.04 16.96
N ASP A 41 2.04 -9.70 17.97
CA ASP A 41 3.43 -10.15 18.10
C ASP A 41 3.59 -11.68 17.94
N ALA A 42 2.64 -12.46 18.46
CA ALA A 42 2.63 -13.91 18.29
C ALA A 42 2.44 -14.35 16.83
N ASP A 43 1.63 -13.63 16.04
CA ASP A 43 1.48 -13.86 14.61
C ASP A 43 2.77 -13.54 13.86
N TYR A 44 3.39 -12.41 14.18
CA TYR A 44 4.67 -12.00 13.58
C TYR A 44 5.78 -13.00 13.89
N LYS A 45 5.83 -13.52 15.12
CA LYS A 45 6.79 -14.55 15.50
C LYS A 45 6.60 -15.82 14.68
N LEU A 46 5.36 -16.30 14.54
CA LEU A 46 5.06 -17.49 13.73
C LEU A 46 5.39 -17.27 12.25
N LEU A 47 5.03 -16.11 11.70
CA LEU A 47 5.35 -15.72 10.34
C LEU A 47 6.87 -15.68 10.12
N SER A 48 7.62 -14.98 10.99
CA SER A 48 9.07 -14.82 10.89
C SER A 48 9.79 -16.16 10.98
N GLN A 49 9.46 -17.00 11.98
CA GLN A 49 10.07 -18.32 12.14
C GLN A 49 9.81 -19.21 10.91
N THR A 50 8.60 -19.15 10.36
CA THR A 50 8.24 -19.90 9.16
C THR A 50 8.98 -19.37 7.93
N LEU A 51 9.16 -18.05 7.84
CA LEU A 51 9.90 -17.39 6.76
C LEU A 51 11.38 -17.74 6.80
N ASP A 52 12.02 -17.64 7.97
CA ASP A 52 13.44 -17.97 8.15
C ASP A 52 13.72 -19.43 7.79
N ASP A 53 12.90 -20.35 8.32
CA ASP A 53 13.03 -21.78 8.02
C ASP A 53 12.71 -22.12 6.56
N LEU A 54 11.82 -21.36 5.90
CA LEU A 54 11.59 -21.50 4.46
C LEU A 54 12.78 -20.99 3.65
N LEU A 55 13.36 -19.85 4.04
CA LEU A 55 14.44 -19.20 3.32
C LEU A 55 15.78 -19.93 3.52
N ASP A 56 16.03 -20.52 4.68
CA ASP A 56 17.25 -21.28 4.93
C ASP A 56 17.21 -22.68 4.31
N ASN A 57 16.06 -23.37 4.41
CA ASN A 57 15.97 -24.80 4.08
C ASN A 57 15.11 -25.10 2.83
N GLY A 58 14.29 -24.16 2.38
CA GLY A 58 13.46 -24.34 1.21
C GLY A 58 14.25 -24.30 -0.10
N LYS A 59 13.81 -25.05 -1.10
CA LYS A 59 14.23 -24.88 -2.50
C LYS A 59 13.25 -24.00 -3.26
N ASP A 60 13.60 -23.57 -4.46
CA ASP A 60 12.65 -22.87 -5.33
C ASP A 60 11.39 -23.71 -5.57
N GLY A 61 10.24 -23.06 -5.48
CA GLY A 61 8.92 -23.68 -5.49
C GLY A 61 8.46 -24.23 -4.14
N ALA A 62 9.31 -24.33 -3.12
CA ALA A 62 8.92 -24.80 -1.79
C ALA A 62 7.89 -23.86 -1.15
N ILE A 63 6.95 -24.45 -0.40
CA ILE A 63 5.88 -23.75 0.30
C ILE A 63 5.92 -24.13 1.78
N LYS A 64 5.82 -23.15 2.67
CA LYS A 64 5.54 -23.36 4.10
C LYS A 64 4.35 -22.54 4.52
N SER A 65 3.54 -23.10 5.41
CA SER A 65 2.33 -22.44 5.93
C SER A 65 2.42 -22.29 7.43
N TRP A 66 1.79 -21.24 7.94
CA TRP A 66 1.67 -20.98 9.37
C TRP A 66 0.22 -20.65 9.71
N LYS A 67 -0.14 -20.88 10.96
CA LYS A 67 -1.46 -20.56 11.51
C LYS A 67 -1.31 -20.23 12.98
N ASN A 68 -1.94 -19.15 13.40
CA ASN A 68 -2.12 -18.86 14.81
C ASN A 68 -3.55 -19.26 15.22
N PRO A 69 -3.73 -20.29 16.06
CA PRO A 69 -5.06 -20.73 16.48
C PRO A 69 -5.79 -19.70 17.34
N ALA A 70 -5.06 -18.83 18.08
CA ALA A 70 -5.66 -17.86 19.00
C ALA A 70 -6.24 -16.63 18.29
N THR A 71 -5.60 -16.19 17.20
CA THR A 71 -6.05 -15.04 16.42
C THR A 71 -6.77 -15.45 15.14
N HIS A 72 -6.72 -16.73 14.76
CA HIS A 72 -7.18 -17.26 13.47
C HIS A 72 -6.48 -16.68 12.23
N ASN A 73 -5.43 -15.88 12.42
CA ASN A 73 -4.56 -15.44 11.32
C ASN A 73 -3.73 -16.62 10.80
N ALA A 74 -3.49 -16.64 9.50
CA ALA A 74 -2.74 -17.70 8.84
C ALA A 74 -2.08 -17.20 7.56
N GLY A 75 -1.15 -17.98 7.02
CA GLY A 75 -0.59 -17.67 5.72
C GLY A 75 0.18 -18.82 5.12
N SER A 76 0.55 -18.64 3.85
CA SER A 76 1.49 -19.51 3.15
C SER A 76 2.54 -18.68 2.44
N LEU A 77 3.78 -19.13 2.52
CA LEU A 77 4.96 -18.52 1.94
C LEU A 77 5.50 -19.46 0.87
N LYS A 78 5.90 -18.93 -0.29
CA LYS A 78 6.47 -19.70 -1.39
C LYS A 78 7.78 -19.08 -1.87
N VAL A 79 8.85 -19.85 -1.92
CA VAL A 79 10.07 -19.42 -2.63
C VAL A 79 9.77 -19.45 -4.13
N LEU A 80 9.80 -18.30 -4.77
CA LEU A 80 9.55 -18.16 -6.21
C LEU A 80 10.84 -18.33 -7.01
N LEU A 81 11.94 -17.77 -6.52
CA LEU A 81 13.25 -17.83 -7.17
C LEU A 81 14.36 -17.53 -6.16
N SER A 82 15.46 -18.26 -6.25
CA SER A 82 16.74 -17.96 -5.60
C SER A 82 17.71 -17.32 -6.61
N TYR A 83 18.41 -16.26 -6.21
CA TYR A 83 19.33 -15.53 -7.08
C TYR A 83 20.43 -14.83 -6.27
N HIS A 84 21.45 -14.32 -6.95
CA HIS A 84 22.49 -13.50 -6.34
C HIS A 84 22.34 -12.04 -6.76
N ASP A 85 22.56 -11.14 -5.81
CA ASP A 85 22.69 -9.70 -6.06
C ASP A 85 24.03 -9.24 -5.49
N GLY A 86 25.02 -9.09 -6.37
CA GLY A 86 26.42 -9.03 -5.98
C GLY A 86 26.81 -10.27 -5.17
N ASN A 87 27.29 -10.07 -3.94
CA ASN A 87 27.69 -11.14 -3.03
C ASN A 87 26.57 -11.64 -2.12
N LEU A 88 25.36 -11.07 -2.23
CA LEU A 88 24.24 -11.43 -1.37
C LEU A 88 23.47 -12.62 -1.95
N ASN A 89 23.14 -13.57 -1.10
CA ASN A 89 22.17 -14.62 -1.40
C ASN A 89 20.77 -14.02 -1.25
N CYS A 90 20.00 -13.96 -2.34
CA CYS A 90 18.68 -13.36 -2.35
C CYS A 90 17.62 -14.36 -2.81
N ARG A 91 16.39 -14.14 -2.35
CA ARG A 91 15.23 -14.95 -2.66
C ARG A 91 14.01 -14.08 -2.87
N ARG A 92 13.27 -14.36 -3.94
CA ARG A 92 11.95 -13.80 -4.16
C ARG A 92 10.93 -14.71 -3.51
N VAL A 93 10.12 -14.18 -2.60
CA VAL A 93 9.12 -14.94 -1.84
C VAL A 93 7.73 -14.36 -2.06
N GLY A 94 6.81 -15.23 -2.43
CA GLY A 94 5.38 -14.93 -2.46
C GLY A 94 4.75 -15.17 -1.09
N PHE A 95 4.01 -14.19 -0.60
CA PHE A 95 3.26 -14.23 0.64
C PHE A 95 1.78 -14.28 0.29
N LEU A 96 1.06 -15.22 0.87
CA LEU A 96 -0.40 -15.23 0.91
C LEU A 96 -0.80 -15.17 2.37
N LEU A 97 -1.29 -14.01 2.82
CA LEU A 97 -1.73 -13.78 4.18
C LEU A 97 -3.24 -13.82 4.25
N LYS A 98 -3.77 -14.40 5.33
CA LYS A 98 -5.19 -14.51 5.63
C LYS A 98 -5.44 -14.03 7.05
N SER A 99 -6.34 -13.07 7.24
CA SER A 99 -6.73 -12.64 8.58
C SER A 99 -7.96 -13.39 9.09
N ALA A 100 -8.21 -13.28 10.39
CA ALA A 100 -9.44 -13.74 11.05
C ALA A 100 -10.72 -13.25 10.34
N ASN A 101 -10.69 -11.99 9.88
CA ASN A 101 -11.80 -11.32 9.18
C ASN A 101 -11.88 -11.69 7.69
N LYS A 102 -11.33 -12.85 7.30
CA LYS A 102 -11.35 -13.39 5.94
C LYS A 102 -10.66 -12.51 4.89
N LEU A 103 -9.85 -11.55 5.29
CA LEU A 103 -9.02 -10.79 4.37
C LEU A 103 -7.99 -11.69 3.76
N LYS A 104 -7.63 -11.40 2.51
CA LYS A 104 -6.54 -12.08 1.82
C LYS A 104 -5.69 -11.04 1.12
N THR A 105 -4.40 -11.09 1.37
CA THR A 105 -3.42 -10.31 0.62
C THR A 105 -2.39 -11.24 0.02
N GLN A 106 -2.09 -11.01 -1.25
CA GLN A 106 -1.01 -11.67 -1.93
C GLN A 106 0.04 -10.63 -2.34
N SER A 107 1.25 -10.80 -1.85
CA SER A 107 2.37 -9.89 -2.09
C SER A 107 3.63 -10.66 -2.40
N THR A 108 4.56 -10.04 -3.12
CA THR A 108 5.88 -10.63 -3.38
C THR A 108 6.97 -9.71 -2.86
N PHE A 109 7.93 -10.27 -2.12
CA PHE A 109 9.08 -9.55 -1.61
C PHE A 109 10.38 -10.18 -2.07
N ASN A 110 11.39 -9.36 -2.29
CA ASN A 110 12.78 -9.82 -2.47
C ASN A 110 13.48 -9.70 -1.12
N LEU A 111 14.03 -10.80 -0.61
CA LEU A 111 14.78 -10.84 0.64
C LEU A 111 16.22 -11.24 0.34
N CYS A 112 17.17 -10.62 1.00
CA CYS A 112 18.59 -10.95 0.88
C CYS A 112 19.18 -11.27 2.25
N LYS A 113 20.11 -12.22 2.29
CA LYS A 113 20.79 -12.64 3.52
C LYS A 113 21.98 -11.71 3.78
N ILE A 114 21.87 -10.87 4.81
CA ILE A 114 22.87 -9.89 5.25
C ILE A 114 23.23 -10.23 6.70
N ASP A 115 24.52 -10.41 6.99
CA ASP A 115 25.00 -10.80 8.34
C ASP A 115 24.24 -12.00 8.93
N ASN A 116 23.98 -12.99 8.07
CA ASN A 116 23.23 -14.21 8.36
C ASN A 116 21.74 -14.01 8.72
N GLN A 117 21.18 -12.82 8.49
CA GLN A 117 19.76 -12.50 8.67
C GLN A 117 19.08 -12.20 7.33
N TRP A 118 17.84 -12.66 7.17
CA TRP A 118 17.05 -12.36 5.98
C TRP A 118 16.38 -11.00 6.12
N THR A 119 16.79 -10.06 5.26
CA THR A 119 16.26 -8.70 5.25
C THR A 119 15.47 -8.48 3.97
N ILE A 120 14.28 -7.89 4.08
CA ILE A 120 13.56 -7.40 2.91
C ILE A 120 14.44 -6.35 2.24
N LYS A 121 14.87 -6.59 1.00
CA LYS A 121 15.51 -5.56 0.20
C LYS A 121 14.48 -4.47 -0.01
N ASP A 122 14.84 -3.23 0.33
CA ASP A 122 13.94 -2.07 0.29
C ASP A 122 12.99 -2.13 -0.91
N GLY A 123 11.69 -2.00 -0.66
CA GLY A 123 10.70 -2.04 -1.73
C GLY A 123 10.84 -0.83 -2.67
N PRO A 124 10.39 -0.93 -3.93
CA PRO A 124 10.37 0.18 -4.89
C PRO A 124 9.85 1.52 -4.34
N ALA A 125 8.89 1.47 -3.42
CA ALA A 125 8.30 2.65 -2.80
C ALA A 125 9.30 3.47 -1.95
N LYS A 126 10.43 2.90 -1.53
CA LYS A 126 11.46 3.66 -0.78
C LYS A 126 12.08 4.77 -1.61
N SER A 127 12.14 4.61 -2.93
CA SER A 127 12.66 5.65 -3.83
C SER A 127 11.58 6.65 -4.27
N PHE A 128 10.38 6.61 -3.71
CA PHE A 128 9.32 7.55 -4.05
C PHE A 128 9.54 8.88 -3.35
N THR A 129 9.48 9.94 -4.13
CA THR A 129 9.31 11.32 -3.69
C THR A 129 7.84 11.62 -3.43
N ASP A 130 7.54 12.77 -2.84
CA ASP A 130 6.16 13.23 -2.66
C ASP A 130 5.39 13.35 -3.99
N GLU A 131 6.08 13.70 -5.08
CA GLU A 131 5.50 13.77 -6.42
C GLU A 131 5.15 12.37 -6.96
N ASP A 132 5.99 11.36 -6.70
CA ASP A 132 5.67 9.97 -7.03
C ASP A 132 4.40 9.51 -6.31
N TRP A 133 4.29 9.81 -5.02
CA TRP A 133 3.11 9.47 -4.23
C TRP A 133 1.86 10.16 -4.71
N LYS A 134 1.94 11.44 -5.09
CA LYS A 134 0.82 12.18 -5.65
C LYS A 134 0.33 11.54 -6.96
N LEU A 135 1.26 11.17 -7.86
CA LEU A 135 0.93 10.54 -9.13
C LEU A 135 0.35 9.14 -8.94
N PHE A 136 0.98 8.32 -8.09
CA PHE A 136 0.51 6.99 -7.72
C PHE A 136 -0.92 7.05 -7.18
N ASN A 137 -1.18 7.90 -6.19
CA ASN A 137 -2.48 7.96 -5.53
C ASN A 137 -3.56 8.57 -6.45
N SER A 138 -3.22 9.56 -7.27
CA SER A 138 -4.16 10.10 -8.26
C SER A 138 -4.59 9.02 -9.27
N ALA A 139 -3.64 8.20 -9.71
CA ALA A 139 -3.93 7.08 -10.59
C ALA A 139 -4.75 6.00 -9.90
N ALA A 140 -4.46 5.68 -8.64
CA ALA A 140 -5.25 4.75 -7.83
C ALA A 140 -6.72 5.22 -7.72
N GLN A 141 -6.93 6.48 -7.35
CA GLN A 141 -8.28 7.04 -7.17
C GLN A 141 -9.08 7.00 -8.48
N GLU A 142 -8.47 7.36 -9.59
CA GLU A 142 -9.10 7.28 -10.91
C GLU A 142 -9.42 5.83 -11.29
N ALA A 143 -8.46 4.92 -11.11
CA ALA A 143 -8.61 3.50 -11.40
C ALA A 143 -9.80 2.88 -10.65
N LEU A 144 -9.89 3.13 -9.35
CA LEU A 144 -10.92 2.53 -8.50
C LEU A 144 -12.31 3.14 -8.76
N SER A 145 -12.36 4.45 -9.00
CA SER A 145 -13.61 5.22 -9.06
C SER A 145 -14.30 5.18 -10.42
N THR A 146 -13.54 5.19 -11.53
CA THR A 146 -14.11 5.43 -12.86
C THR A 146 -13.89 4.28 -13.84
N GLN A 147 -12.88 3.45 -13.63
CA GLN A 147 -12.51 2.42 -14.59
C GLN A 147 -13.34 1.13 -14.44
N LYS A 148 -13.41 0.37 -15.52
CA LYS A 148 -14.13 -0.93 -15.60
C LYS A 148 -13.21 -2.10 -15.28
N ASP A 149 -13.78 -3.24 -14.94
CA ASP A 149 -13.03 -4.50 -14.80
C ASP A 149 -12.26 -4.82 -16.10
N GLY A 150 -11.03 -5.31 -15.96
CA GLY A 150 -10.09 -5.59 -17.05
C GLY A 150 -9.26 -4.38 -17.51
N SER A 151 -9.60 -3.16 -17.10
CA SER A 151 -8.84 -1.96 -17.43
C SER A 151 -7.50 -1.88 -16.71
N ILE A 152 -6.59 -1.08 -17.28
CA ILE A 152 -5.28 -0.77 -16.70
C ILE A 152 -5.11 0.74 -16.67
N LYS A 153 -4.86 1.29 -15.48
CA LYS A 153 -4.46 2.69 -15.30
C LYS A 153 -2.97 2.75 -14.99
N ASN A 154 -2.21 3.35 -15.91
CA ASN A 154 -0.77 3.56 -15.72
C ASN A 154 -0.50 4.92 -15.06
N TRP A 155 0.62 5.02 -14.36
CA TRP A 155 1.20 6.26 -13.90
C TRP A 155 2.72 6.24 -14.11
N LYS A 156 3.30 7.42 -14.27
CA LYS A 156 4.74 7.59 -14.45
C LYS A 156 5.16 8.97 -13.96
N ASN A 157 6.27 9.02 -13.25
CA ASN A 157 6.97 10.25 -12.94
C ASN A 157 8.19 10.37 -13.86
N GLU A 158 8.13 11.30 -14.81
CA GLU A 158 9.21 11.52 -15.79
C GLU A 158 10.53 11.98 -15.14
N LYS A 159 10.49 12.60 -13.95
CA LYS A 159 11.68 13.12 -13.27
C LYS A 159 12.49 12.02 -12.58
N THR A 160 11.79 11.07 -11.95
CA THR A 160 12.42 9.98 -11.18
C THR A 160 12.54 8.69 -12.00
N GLY A 161 11.77 8.57 -13.07
CA GLY A 161 11.61 7.35 -13.87
C GLY A 161 10.75 6.28 -13.19
N ASN A 162 10.23 6.54 -11.99
CA ASN A 162 9.32 5.62 -11.31
C ASN A 162 7.98 5.55 -12.04
N SER A 163 7.39 4.36 -12.10
CA SER A 163 6.14 4.11 -12.80
C SER A 163 5.40 2.92 -12.20
N GLY A 164 4.19 2.71 -12.67
CA GLY A 164 3.40 1.56 -12.26
C GLY A 164 2.05 1.51 -12.93
N ALA A 165 1.28 0.49 -12.56
CA ALA A 165 -0.04 0.27 -13.09
C ALA A 165 -1.01 -0.29 -12.05
N PHE A 166 -2.28 0.08 -12.20
CA PHE A 166 -3.42 -0.49 -11.50
C PHE A 166 -4.28 -1.25 -12.50
N LYS A 167 -4.26 -2.57 -12.43
CA LYS A 167 -5.11 -3.45 -13.24
C LYS A 167 -6.33 -3.87 -12.43
N LEU A 168 -7.52 -3.46 -12.88
CA LEU A 168 -8.77 -3.84 -12.25
C LEU A 168 -9.12 -5.28 -12.66
N ILE A 169 -9.24 -6.17 -11.69
CA ILE A 169 -9.51 -7.60 -11.94
C ILE A 169 -11.01 -7.86 -11.90
N SER A 170 -11.68 -7.41 -10.84
CA SER A 170 -13.11 -7.66 -10.65
C SER A 170 -13.75 -6.68 -9.67
N THR A 171 -15.07 -6.59 -9.73
CA THR A 171 -15.89 -5.79 -8.81
C THR A 171 -16.84 -6.66 -7.98
N PRO A 172 -16.37 -7.26 -6.88
CA PRO A 172 -17.24 -8.00 -5.98
C PRO A 172 -18.08 -7.05 -5.10
N SER A 173 -19.23 -7.56 -4.64
CA SER A 173 -19.94 -6.99 -3.49
C SER A 173 -19.52 -7.76 -2.23
N VAL A 174 -18.95 -7.06 -1.25
CA VAL A 174 -18.54 -7.64 0.04
C VAL A 174 -19.35 -6.93 1.12
N GLU A 175 -20.18 -7.69 1.84
CA GLU A 175 -21.03 -7.15 2.92
C GLU A 175 -21.91 -5.97 2.46
N GLY A 176 -22.38 -6.00 1.21
CA GLY A 176 -23.21 -4.97 0.61
C GLY A 176 -22.45 -3.73 0.12
N ARG A 177 -21.12 -3.66 0.29
CA ARG A 177 -20.27 -2.61 -0.27
C ARG A 177 -19.73 -3.01 -1.63
N GLN A 178 -19.60 -2.01 -2.49
CA GLN A 178 -18.88 -2.16 -3.75
C GLN A 178 -17.37 -2.23 -3.47
N CYS A 179 -16.73 -3.31 -3.92
CA CYS A 179 -15.28 -3.47 -3.80
C CYS A 179 -14.64 -3.70 -5.16
N ARG A 180 -13.33 -3.53 -5.23
CA ARG A 180 -12.47 -3.74 -6.39
C ARG A 180 -11.34 -4.67 -6.01
N VAL A 181 -11.16 -5.74 -6.76
CA VAL A 181 -9.92 -6.51 -6.75
C VAL A 181 -8.97 -5.84 -7.74
N VAL A 182 -7.83 -5.35 -7.25
CA VAL A 182 -6.86 -4.61 -8.04
C VAL A 182 -5.48 -5.26 -7.92
N ASN A 183 -4.81 -5.41 -9.05
CA ASN A 183 -3.39 -5.74 -9.10
C ASN A 183 -2.61 -4.45 -9.32
N ILE A 184 -1.64 -4.21 -8.43
CA ILE A 184 -0.81 -3.02 -8.37
C ILE A 184 0.60 -3.44 -8.74
N SER A 185 1.17 -2.83 -9.77
CA SER A 185 2.57 -2.99 -10.14
C SER A 185 3.33 -1.68 -9.98
N ILE A 186 4.57 -1.78 -9.52
CA ILE A 186 5.51 -0.67 -9.40
C ILE A 186 6.81 -1.08 -10.07
N ALA A 187 7.39 -0.16 -10.83
CA ALA A 187 8.74 -0.23 -11.37
C ALA A 187 9.47 1.07 -11.06
N THR A 188 10.71 0.98 -10.58
CA THR A 188 11.55 2.17 -10.39
C THR A 188 12.46 2.41 -11.59
N SER A 189 13.20 3.52 -11.59
CA SER A 189 14.31 3.71 -12.55
C SER A 189 15.48 2.74 -12.34
N LYS A 190 15.52 2.05 -11.21
CA LYS A 190 16.41 0.91 -10.94
C LYS A 190 15.70 -0.39 -11.36
N PRO A 191 16.39 -1.53 -11.49
CA PRO A 191 15.76 -2.82 -11.83
C PRO A 191 14.92 -3.40 -10.66
N GLU A 192 14.24 -2.56 -9.88
CA GLU A 192 13.41 -2.93 -8.76
C GLU A 192 11.93 -2.85 -9.16
N THR A 193 11.22 -3.96 -8.95
CA THR A 193 9.78 -4.04 -9.21
C THR A 193 9.06 -4.67 -8.02
N ALA A 194 7.79 -4.30 -7.86
CA ALA A 194 6.90 -4.88 -6.88
C ALA A 194 5.52 -5.11 -7.51
N GLU A 195 4.86 -6.16 -7.03
CA GLU A 195 3.51 -6.50 -7.45
C GLU A 195 2.69 -6.98 -6.25
N SER A 196 1.46 -6.48 -6.13
CA SER A 196 0.53 -6.82 -5.06
C SER A 196 -0.89 -6.89 -5.59
N THR A 197 -1.68 -7.87 -5.13
CA THR A 197 -3.11 -7.95 -5.42
C THR A 197 -3.91 -7.73 -4.14
N MET A 198 -4.82 -6.76 -4.16
CA MET A 198 -5.58 -6.28 -3.01
C MET A 198 -7.07 -6.18 -3.32
N THR A 199 -7.92 -6.26 -2.29
CA THR A 199 -9.36 -5.99 -2.39
C THR A 199 -9.69 -4.72 -1.63
N LEU A 200 -10.07 -3.67 -2.36
CA LEU A 200 -10.39 -2.35 -1.82
C LEU A 200 -11.89 -2.09 -1.92
N CYS A 201 -12.53 -1.71 -0.82
CA CYS A 201 -13.95 -1.44 -0.74
C CYS A 201 -14.22 0.05 -0.62
N LYS A 202 -15.30 0.49 -1.25
CA LYS A 202 -15.74 1.89 -1.22
C LYS A 202 -16.45 2.17 0.10
N GLU A 203 -15.96 3.17 0.81
CA GLU A 203 -16.54 3.67 2.06
C GLU A 203 -17.66 4.69 1.80
N LYS A 204 -18.39 5.04 2.87
CA LYS A 204 -19.56 5.94 2.78
C LYS A 204 -19.23 7.34 2.30
N ASP A 205 -18.05 7.84 2.65
CA ASP A 205 -17.51 9.12 2.21
C ASP A 205 -16.90 9.08 0.79
N GLY A 206 -16.86 7.89 0.18
CA GLY A 206 -16.29 7.65 -1.14
C GLY A 206 -14.80 7.34 -1.14
N ALA A 207 -14.15 7.27 0.02
CA ALA A 207 -12.80 6.76 0.16
C ALA A 207 -12.75 5.25 -0.17
N TRP A 208 -11.54 4.74 -0.41
CA TRP A 208 -11.32 3.33 -0.67
C TRP A 208 -10.36 2.78 0.37
N SER A 209 -10.84 1.90 1.23
CA SER A 209 -10.02 1.18 2.22
C SER A 209 -10.01 -0.32 1.91
N ASN A 210 -9.19 -1.11 2.60
CA ASN A 210 -9.30 -2.55 2.43
C ASN A 210 -10.64 -3.06 2.99
N ALA A 211 -11.12 -4.19 2.49
CA ALA A 211 -12.40 -4.78 2.90
C ALA A 211 -12.56 -5.01 4.42
N ALA A 212 -11.51 -4.89 5.21
CA ALA A 212 -11.44 -5.19 6.64
C ALA A 212 -12.03 -4.15 7.59
N GLU A 213 -11.92 -2.89 7.24
CA GLU A 213 -12.03 -1.81 8.22
C GLU A 213 -13.48 -1.52 8.60
N SER A 214 -14.43 -1.67 7.66
CA SER A 214 -15.79 -1.18 7.91
C SER A 214 -16.71 -2.13 8.70
N ALA A 215 -16.28 -3.37 8.98
CA ALA A 215 -17.12 -4.33 9.71
C ALA A 215 -17.25 -4.00 11.21
N ASP A 216 -16.44 -3.07 11.74
CA ASP A 216 -16.34 -2.85 13.19
C ASP A 216 -16.24 -1.37 13.64
N THR A 217 -16.88 -0.43 12.95
CA THR A 217 -17.03 0.95 13.48
C THR A 217 -18.23 1.15 14.40
N THR A 218 -18.93 0.06 14.77
CA THR A 218 -20.01 0.11 15.78
C THR A 218 -19.59 -0.41 17.16
N ALA A 219 -18.39 -0.99 17.33
CA ALA A 219 -17.87 -1.35 18.64
C ALA A 219 -17.30 -0.11 19.35
N THR A 220 -18.09 0.41 20.27
CA THR A 220 -17.85 1.59 21.08
C THR A 220 -16.52 1.49 21.82
N ARG A 221 -15.64 2.48 21.62
CA ARG A 221 -14.57 2.82 22.57
C ARG A 221 -15.22 3.08 23.94
N LYS A 222 -14.99 2.18 24.90
CA LYS A 222 -15.05 2.47 26.33
C LYS A 222 -13.68 2.13 26.93
#